data_AF-A0AA43LAI5-F1
#
_entry.id   AF-A0AA43LAI5-F1
#
_cell.length_a   1.000
_cell.length_b   1.000
_cell.length_c   1.000
_cell.angle_alpha   90.00
_cell.angle_beta   90.00
_cell.angle_gamma   90.00
#
_symmetry.space_group_name_H-M   'P 1'
#
loop_
_entity.id
_entity.type
_entity.pdbx_description
1 polymer ?
#
loop_
_entity_poly.entity_id
_entity_poly.type
_entity_poly.pdbx_seq_one_letter_code
_entity_poly.pdbx_strand_id
1 'polypeptide(L)'
;MTLTREEILNQSSGRKLDRWIQEHVFNWIPWAEQRGDYLIVAFQKPGESEPYKRSQNWKSQMDRYSVIQYSDLDPMKHAVYGDKDWSTDISAAWEVLGKHKTHQVTFN
;
A
#
# COMPACT_ATOMS: atom_id res chain seq x y z
N MET A 1 0.58 6.70 10.35
CA MET A 1 0.79 6.56 11.83
C MET A 1 2.30 6.56 12.11
N THR A 2 2.77 6.84 13.34
CA THR A 2 4.20 6.61 13.68
C THR A 2 4.31 5.32 14.47
N LEU A 3 5.07 4.35 13.95
CA LEU A 3 5.30 3.06 14.61
C LEU A 3 6.52 3.13 15.50
N THR A 4 6.42 2.56 16.70
CA THR A 4 7.56 2.34 17.59
C THR A 4 8.29 1.04 17.23
N ARG A 5 9.57 0.94 17.62
CA ARG A 5 10.37 -0.26 17.39
C ARG A 5 9.76 -1.48 18.10
N GLU A 6 9.29 -1.28 19.33
CA GLU A 6 8.69 -2.33 20.15
C GLU A 6 7.40 -2.85 19.54
N GLU A 7 6.57 -1.99 18.97
CA GLU A 7 5.35 -2.40 18.24
C GLU A 7 5.69 -3.23 17.01
N ILE A 8 6.72 -2.85 16.25
CA ILE A 8 7.14 -3.59 15.06
C ILE A 8 7.66 -4.98 15.45
N LEU A 9 8.52 -5.06 16.47
CA LEU A 9 9.14 -6.33 16.88
C LEU A 9 8.15 -7.30 17.53
N ASN A 10 7.09 -6.79 18.17
CA ASN A 10 6.07 -7.62 18.80
C ASN A 10 4.91 -7.97 17.84
N GLN A 11 4.86 -7.38 16.65
CA GLN A 11 3.83 -7.69 15.67
C GLN A 11 4.13 -9.03 15.00
N SER A 12 3.20 -9.97 15.12
CA SER A 12 3.27 -11.24 14.39
C SER A 12 3.22 -10.99 12.88
N SER A 13 3.82 -11.90 12.12
CA SER A 13 3.70 -11.92 10.65
C SER A 13 2.24 -12.01 10.21
N GLY A 14 2.00 -11.53 8.99
CA GLY A 14 0.69 -11.48 8.34
C GLY A 14 0.28 -10.05 7.97
N ARG A 15 -0.96 -9.93 7.47
CA ARG A 15 -1.48 -8.75 6.75
C ARG A 15 -1.21 -7.40 7.41
N LYS A 16 -1.28 -7.32 8.73
CA LYS A 16 -1.04 -6.06 9.45
C LYS A 16 0.42 -5.61 9.30
N LEU A 17 1.37 -6.53 9.48
CA LEU A 17 2.79 -6.23 9.29
C LEU A 17 3.11 -5.93 7.81
N ASP A 18 2.50 -6.68 6.89
CA ASP A 18 2.67 -6.47 5.45
C ASP A 18 2.20 -5.08 5.01
N ARG A 19 1.08 -4.61 5.56
CA ARG A 19 0.56 -3.26 5.31
C ARG A 19 1.44 -2.16 5.90
N TRP A 20 2.04 -2.39 7.08
CA TRP A 20 3.06 -1.47 7.60
C TRP A 20 4.27 -1.36 6.68
N ILE A 21 4.68 -2.47 6.05
CA ILE A 21 5.74 -2.45 5.04
C ILE A 21 5.32 -1.61 3.82
N GLN A 22 4.09 -1.78 3.32
CA GLN A 22 3.57 -0.94 2.23
C GLN A 22 3.53 0.55 2.59
N GLU A 23 3.01 0.89 3.77
CA GLU A 23 2.85 2.27 4.26
C GLU A 23 4.21 2.93 4.47
N HIS A 24 5.11 2.28 5.22
CA HIS A 24 6.30 2.93 5.76
C HIS A 24 7.60 2.64 5.02
N VAL A 25 7.69 1.52 4.29
CA VAL A 25 8.90 1.18 3.50
C VAL A 25 8.70 1.58 2.04
N PHE A 26 7.55 1.22 1.48
CA PHE A 26 7.27 1.47 0.07
C PHE A 26 6.58 2.81 -0.20
N ASN A 27 6.02 3.47 0.83
CA ASN A 27 5.29 4.73 0.72
C ASN A 27 4.16 4.65 -0.33
N TRP A 28 3.42 3.53 -0.35
CA TRP A 28 2.27 3.37 -1.24
C TRP A 28 1.04 4.07 -0.67
N ILE A 29 0.25 4.69 -1.53
CA ILE A 29 -0.97 5.41 -1.13
C ILE A 29 -2.19 4.54 -1.51
N PRO A 30 -3.03 4.12 -0.55
CA PRO A 30 -4.23 3.35 -0.83
C PRO A 30 -5.36 4.28 -1.28
N TRP A 31 -5.91 3.98 -2.45
CA TRP A 31 -7.08 4.64 -3.03
C TRP A 31 -8.24 3.68 -3.04
N ALA A 32 -9.34 4.06 -2.40
CA ALA A 32 -10.61 3.38 -2.50
C ALA A 32 -11.39 3.89 -3.73
N GLU A 33 -11.87 2.96 -4.56
CA GLU A 33 -12.76 3.22 -5.70
C GLU A 33 -14.14 2.65 -5.41
N GLN A 34 -15.18 3.48 -5.46
CA GLN A 34 -16.57 3.03 -5.38
C GLN A 34 -17.01 2.35 -6.69
N ARG A 35 -17.40 1.07 -6.62
CA ARG A 35 -17.97 0.31 -7.74
C ARG A 35 -19.27 -0.37 -7.34
N GLY A 36 -20.40 0.27 -7.66
CA GLY A 36 -21.71 -0.23 -7.26
C GLY A 36 -21.76 -0.35 -5.73
N ASP A 37 -21.92 -1.58 -5.23
CA ASP A 37 -22.09 -1.87 -3.81
C ASP A 37 -20.79 -2.19 -3.06
N TYR A 38 -19.63 -2.21 -3.73
CA TYR A 38 -18.35 -2.56 -3.10
C TYR A 38 -17.25 -1.54 -3.38
N LEU A 39 -16.26 -1.51 -2.48
CA LEU A 39 -15.06 -0.69 -2.59
C LEU A 39 -13.88 -1.54 -3.06
N ILE A 40 -13.22 -1.09 -4.11
CA ILE A 40 -11.92 -1.63 -4.53
C ILE A 40 -10.82 -0.77 -3.93
N VAL A 41 -9.75 -1.39 -3.44
CA VAL A 41 -8.55 -0.66 -3.03
C VAL A 41 -7.44 -0.91 -4.04
N ALA A 42 -6.93 0.18 -4.60
CA ALA A 42 -5.76 0.21 -5.47
C ALA A 42 -4.65 1.04 -4.82
N PHE A 43 -3.41 0.58 -4.95
CA PHE A 43 -2.26 1.31 -4.43
C PHE A 43 -1.59 2.15 -5.53
N GLN A 44 -1.34 3.41 -5.23
CA GLN A 44 -0.48 4.29 -6.01
C GLN A 44 0.94 4.20 -5.45
N LYS A 45 1.90 3.85 -6.31
CA LYS A 45 3.32 3.81 -5.93
C LYS A 45 3.97 5.20 -6.06
N PRO A 46 5.05 5.48 -5.33
CA PRO A 46 5.81 6.72 -5.51
C PRO A 46 6.22 6.95 -6.97
N GLY A 47 5.91 8.14 -7.49
CA GLY A 47 6.18 8.51 -8.88
C GLY A 47 5.12 8.07 -9.90
N GLU A 48 4.14 7.24 -9.51
CA GLU A 48 3.00 6.93 -10.37
C GLU A 48 1.93 8.04 -10.32
N SER A 49 1.20 8.18 -11.43
CA SER A 49 -0.03 8.96 -11.44
C SER A 49 -1.12 8.29 -10.60
N GLU A 50 -2.05 9.10 -10.09
CA GLU A 50 -3.20 8.68 -9.31
C GLU A 50 -4.05 7.66 -10.10
N PRO A 51 -4.68 6.67 -9.44
CA PRO A 51 -5.31 5.55 -10.15
C PRO A 51 -6.39 5.95 -11.15
N TYR A 52 -7.18 7.00 -10.87
CA TYR A 52 -8.20 7.49 -11.79
C TYR A 52 -7.64 8.02 -13.12
N LYS A 53 -6.39 8.51 -13.14
CA LYS A 53 -5.71 8.98 -14.35
C LYS A 53 -5.30 7.86 -15.31
N ARG A 54 -5.43 6.59 -14.91
CA ARG A 54 -5.18 5.43 -15.77
C ARG A 54 -6.27 5.26 -16.85
N SER A 55 -7.43 5.91 -16.69
CA SER A 55 -8.52 5.87 -17.68
C SER A 55 -8.49 7.05 -18.65
N GLN A 56 -8.95 6.85 -19.88
CA GLN A 56 -9.14 7.94 -20.86
C GLN A 56 -10.16 8.98 -20.37
N ASN A 57 -11.17 8.57 -19.60
CA ASN A 57 -12.22 9.43 -19.05
C ASN A 57 -11.94 9.82 -17.59
N TRP A 58 -10.68 10.00 -17.21
CA TRP A 58 -10.28 10.18 -15.81
C TRP A 58 -11.02 11.29 -15.07
N LYS A 59 -11.37 12.39 -15.75
CA LYS A 59 -12.09 13.53 -15.15
C LYS A 59 -13.44 13.13 -14.58
N SER A 60 -14.20 12.30 -15.30
CA SER A 60 -15.51 11.83 -14.84
C SER A 60 -15.41 10.69 -13.82
N GLN A 61 -14.25 10.06 -13.70
CA GLN A 61 -14.02 8.97 -12.74
C GLN A 61 -13.45 9.45 -11.42
N MET A 62 -12.89 10.66 -11.37
CA MET A 62 -12.20 11.22 -10.21
C MET A 62 -13.04 11.12 -8.93
N ASP A 63 -14.33 11.46 -9.01
CA ASP A 63 -15.25 11.48 -7.86
C ASP A 63 -15.50 10.11 -7.23
N ARG A 64 -15.16 9.01 -7.93
CA ARG A 64 -15.28 7.65 -7.41
C ARG A 64 -14.11 7.25 -6.53
N TYR A 65 -13.02 8.02 -6.56
CA TYR A 65 -11.78 7.69 -5.88
C TYR A 65 -11.58 8.57 -4.64
N SER A 66 -11.17 7.94 -3.55
CA SER A 66 -10.78 8.64 -2.32
C SER A 66 -9.54 7.98 -1.72
N VAL A 67 -8.65 8.79 -1.15
CA VAL A 67 -7.55 8.25 -0.34
C VAL A 67 -8.12 7.80 1.00
N ILE A 68 -7.76 6.59 1.42
CA ILE A 68 -8.16 6.03 2.74
C ILE A 68 -6.92 5.81 3.60
N GLN A 69 -7.09 5.55 4.90
CA GLN A 69 -5.97 5.16 5.76
C GLN A 69 -5.76 3.64 5.71
N TYR A 70 -4.53 3.18 5.93
CA TYR A 70 -4.23 1.75 6.05
C TYR A 70 -5.00 1.08 7.19
N SER A 71 -5.29 1.82 8.27
CA SER A 71 -6.13 1.36 9.39
C SER A 71 -7.56 1.04 8.97
N ASP A 72 -8.06 1.66 7.90
CA ASP A 72 -9.43 1.52 7.43
C ASP A 72 -9.57 0.35 6.45
N LEU A 73 -8.45 -0.26 6.04
CA LEU A 73 -8.44 -1.40 5.13
C LEU A 73 -9.03 -2.64 5.79
N ASP A 74 -10.27 -2.96 5.45
CA ASP A 74 -10.94 -4.17 5.91
C ASP A 74 -11.10 -5.16 4.74
N PRO A 75 -10.43 -6.32 4.75
CA PRO A 75 -10.53 -7.30 3.67
C PRO A 75 -11.91 -7.94 3.53
N MET A 76 -12.80 -7.78 4.51
CA MET A 76 -14.20 -8.21 4.42
C MET A 76 -15.10 -7.17 3.76
N LYS A 77 -14.67 -5.89 3.74
CA LYS A 77 -15.42 -4.78 3.11
C LYS A 77 -14.82 -4.36 1.79
N HIS A 78 -13.53 -4.58 1.60
CA HIS A 78 -12.76 -4.07 0.48
C HIS A 78 -12.15 -5.20 -0.35
N ALA A 79 -12.30 -5.09 -1.67
CA ALA A 79 -11.52 -5.88 -2.61
C ALA A 79 -10.14 -5.22 -2.77
N VAL A 80 -9.17 -5.67 -1.97
CA VAL A 80 -7.81 -5.11 -1.95
C VAL A 80 -6.93 -5.83 -2.98
N TYR A 81 -6.36 -5.08 -3.93
CA TYR A 81 -5.44 -5.61 -4.93
C TYR A 81 -4.03 -5.07 -4.73
N GLY A 82 -3.03 -5.93 -4.90
CA GLY A 82 -1.61 -5.55 -4.78
C GLY A 82 -1.00 -5.78 -3.40
N ASP A 83 -1.77 -6.34 -2.45
CA ASP A 83 -1.21 -6.92 -1.23
C ASP A 83 -0.20 -8.02 -1.58
N LYS A 84 0.91 -8.05 -0.83
CA LYS A 84 1.92 -9.10 -0.89
C LYS A 84 2.24 -9.56 0.52
N ASP A 85 2.76 -10.77 0.60
CA ASP A 85 3.04 -11.45 1.86
C ASP A 85 4.52 -11.23 2.30
N TRP A 86 4.98 -9.98 2.40
CA TRP A 86 6.41 -9.66 2.70
C TRP A 86 6.93 -10.27 4.01
N SER A 87 6.04 -10.47 4.98
CA SER A 87 6.39 -11.04 6.28
C SER A 87 6.43 -12.57 6.31
N THR A 88 5.98 -13.25 5.24
CA THR A 88 5.95 -14.72 5.18
C THR A 88 6.54 -15.32 3.90
N ASP A 89 6.64 -14.56 2.81
CA ASP A 89 7.31 -14.95 1.56
C ASP A 89 8.69 -14.31 1.45
N ILE A 90 9.72 -15.15 1.42
CA ILE A 90 11.13 -14.74 1.28
C ILE A 90 11.37 -13.95 -0.02
N SER A 91 10.65 -14.30 -1.09
CA SER A 91 10.79 -13.67 -2.41
C SER A 91 10.33 -12.22 -2.35
N ALA A 92 9.19 -11.98 -1.71
CA ALA A 92 8.69 -10.65 -1.42
C ALA A 92 9.63 -9.90 -0.45
N ALA A 93 10.11 -10.54 0.61
CA ALA A 93 11.01 -9.93 1.59
C ALA A 93 12.29 -9.33 0.96
N TRP A 94 12.82 -9.95 -0.12
CA TRP A 94 13.95 -9.39 -0.87
C TRP A 94 13.67 -8.01 -1.49
N GLU A 95 12.42 -7.69 -1.84
CA GLU A 95 12.04 -6.38 -2.36
C GLU A 95 12.24 -5.28 -1.30
N VAL A 96 11.93 -5.59 -0.03
CA VAL A 96 12.11 -4.69 1.12
C VAL A 96 13.59 -4.35 1.30
N LEU A 97 14.45 -5.38 1.24
CA LEU A 97 15.90 -5.19 1.33
C LEU A 97 16.44 -4.38 0.15
N GLY A 98 15.93 -4.64 -1.07
CA GLY A 98 16.28 -3.87 -2.26
C GLY A 98 15.99 -2.39 -2.08
N LYS A 99 14.80 -2.04 -1.58
CA LYS A 99 14.39 -0.66 -1.29
C LYS A 99 15.31 0.02 -0.27
N HIS A 100 15.72 -0.68 0.78
CA HIS A 100 16.66 -0.13 1.77
C HIS A 100 18.04 0.19 1.17
N LYS A 101 18.57 -0.70 0.32
CA LYS A 101 19.88 -0.48 -0.33
C LYS A 101 19.86 0.73 -1.26
N THR A 102 18.79 0.96 -2.00
CA THR A 102 18.69 2.12 -2.91
C THR A 102 18.76 3.45 -2.16
N HIS A 103 18.17 3.54 -0.96
CA HIS A 103 18.22 4.75 -0.14
C HIS A 103 19.61 5.01 0.47
N GLN A 104 20.42 3.98 0.70
CA GLN A 104 21.77 4.16 1.22
C GLN A 104 22.77 4.65 0.15
N VAL A 105 22.53 4.34 -1.13
CA VAL A 105 23.42 4.72 -2.23
C VAL A 105 23.24 6.19 -2.67
N THR A 106 22.14 6.84 -2.30
CA THR A 106 21.83 8.22 -2.69
C THR A 106 22.49 9.29 -1.82
N PHE A 107 23.31 8.90 -0.83
CA PHE A 107 24.14 9.80 -0.04
C PHE A 107 25.60 9.69 -0.51
N ASN A 108 25.96 10.46 -1.53
CA ASN A 108 27.35 10.79 -1.90
C ASN A 108 27.38 12.17 -2.53
#